data_AF-A0AAV7HJ27-F1
#
_entry.id   AF-A0AAV7HJ27-F1
#
_cell.length_a   1.000
_cell.length_b   1.000
_cell.length_c   1.000
_cell.angle_alpha   90.00
_cell.angle_beta   90.00
_cell.angle_gamma   90.00
#
_symmetry.space_group_name_H-M   'P 1'
#
loop_
_entity.id
_entity.type
_entity.pdbx_description
1 polymer ?
#
loop_
_entity_poly.entity_id
_entity_poly.type
_entity_poly.pdbx_seq_one_letter_code
_entity_poly.pdbx_strand_id
1 'polypeptide(L)'
;MTAFKAAQELRPDLRSYQGLVCSYLALSKIKEALYKVLEAMKIMSQSLKALKLVGDVHASNSSGRDKARKIYESSPRLEPGYLDAALVLAELHVVEGRTKDAVCLLERYIKDCDSLHTKLAQVFAVTNMLSEALSHYQAALRITHKTMLLKKV
;
A
#
# COMPACT_ATOMS: atom_id res chain seq x y z
N MET A 1 -1.00 -3.82 -23.01
CA MET A 1 -1.11 -2.34 -23.08
C MET A 1 -2.25 -1.87 -24.00
N THR A 2 -2.34 -2.32 -25.26
CA THR A 2 -3.41 -1.93 -26.21
C THR A 2 -4.82 -2.25 -25.70
N ALA A 3 -5.02 -3.45 -25.16
CA ALA A 3 -6.31 -3.87 -24.57
C ALA A 3 -6.76 -2.98 -23.40
N PHE A 4 -5.84 -2.55 -22.53
CA PHE A 4 -6.18 -1.67 -21.41
C PHE A 4 -6.45 -0.22 -21.83
N LYS A 5 -5.82 0.26 -22.92
CA LYS A 5 -6.13 1.58 -23.50
C LYS A 5 -7.55 1.58 -24.09
N ALA A 6 -7.91 0.56 -24.87
CA ALA A 6 -9.26 0.40 -25.39
C ALA A 6 -10.29 0.28 -24.25
N ALA A 7 -9.98 -0.46 -23.19
CA ALA A 7 -10.83 -0.52 -22.00
C ALA A 7 -11.02 0.85 -21.33
N GLN A 8 -9.95 1.67 -21.26
CA GLN A 8 -10.02 3.04 -20.71
C GLN A 8 -10.93 3.95 -21.57
N GLU A 9 -10.88 3.83 -22.90
CA GLU A 9 -11.74 4.60 -23.82
C GLU A 9 -13.23 4.22 -23.70
N LEU A 10 -13.52 2.95 -23.43
CA LEU A 10 -14.88 2.46 -23.22
C LEU A 10 -15.44 2.83 -21.84
N ARG A 11 -14.65 2.61 -20.79
CA ARG A 11 -15.02 2.96 -19.42
C ARG A 11 -13.76 3.19 -18.58
N PRO A 12 -13.45 4.44 -18.19
CA PRO A 12 -12.37 4.70 -17.25
C PRO A 12 -12.75 4.12 -15.88
N ASP A 13 -12.05 3.05 -15.50
CA ASP A 13 -12.30 2.32 -14.26
C ASP A 13 -10.97 1.90 -13.61
N LEU A 14 -11.02 1.44 -12.36
CA LEU A 14 -9.79 1.16 -11.63
C LEU A 14 -8.95 0.09 -12.32
N ARG A 15 -9.59 -0.94 -12.89
CA ARG A 15 -8.90 -2.10 -13.45
C ARG A 15 -8.15 -1.72 -14.74
N SER A 16 -8.74 -0.88 -15.58
CA SER A 16 -8.07 -0.33 -16.76
C SER A 16 -6.87 0.52 -16.36
N TYR A 17 -6.98 1.39 -15.34
CA TYR A 17 -5.84 2.15 -14.81
C TYR A 17 -4.75 1.25 -14.21
N GLN A 18 -5.12 0.25 -13.42
CA GLN A 18 -4.16 -0.72 -12.87
C GLN A 18 -3.39 -1.43 -13.97
N GLY A 19 -4.10 -1.96 -14.98
CA GLY A 19 -3.48 -2.66 -16.11
C GLY A 19 -2.53 -1.76 -16.92
N LEU A 20 -2.87 -0.48 -17.10
CA LEU A 20 -2.01 0.49 -17.77
C LEU A 20 -0.77 0.82 -16.94
N VAL A 21 -0.95 1.12 -15.66
CA VAL A 21 0.16 1.44 -14.75
C VAL A 21 1.15 0.28 -14.68
N CYS A 22 0.67 -0.95 -14.44
CA CYS A 22 1.52 -2.13 -14.44
C CYS A 22 2.21 -2.35 -15.79
N SER A 23 1.51 -2.14 -16.91
CA SER A 23 2.11 -2.24 -18.25
C SER A 23 3.23 -1.21 -18.46
N TYR A 24 3.04 0.03 -18.03
CA TYR A 24 4.04 1.09 -18.17
C TYR A 24 5.25 0.87 -17.25
N LEU A 25 5.03 0.39 -16.02
CA LEU A 25 6.12 0.01 -15.10
C LEU A 25 6.93 -1.16 -15.64
N ALA A 26 6.29 -2.19 -16.18
CA ALA A 26 6.97 -3.32 -16.81
C ALA A 26 7.83 -2.92 -18.02
N LEU A 27 7.48 -1.81 -18.68
CA LEU A 27 8.23 -1.23 -19.80
C LEU A 27 9.22 -0.14 -19.37
N SER A 28 9.43 0.07 -18.06
CA SER A 28 10.26 1.14 -17.48
C SER A 28 9.84 2.56 -17.91
N LYS A 29 8.60 2.73 -18.37
CA LYS A 29 8.01 4.01 -18.82
C LYS A 29 7.39 4.76 -17.65
N ILE A 30 8.25 5.25 -16.76
CA ILE A 30 7.83 5.79 -15.47
C ILE A 30 7.03 7.09 -15.61
N LYS A 31 7.35 7.95 -16.60
CA LYS A 31 6.62 9.22 -16.82
C LYS A 31 5.18 8.98 -17.23
N GLU A 32 4.96 7.98 -18.08
CA GLU A 32 3.64 7.58 -18.55
C GLU A 32 2.84 6.87 -17.45
N ALA A 33 3.50 6.04 -16.64
CA ALA A 33 2.89 5.44 -15.46
C ALA A 33 2.40 6.52 -14.47
N LEU A 34 3.23 7.55 -14.22
CA LEU A 34 2.87 8.70 -13.38
C LEU A 34 1.68 9.47 -13.94
N TYR A 35 1.65 9.71 -15.24
CA TYR A 35 0.52 10.39 -15.89
C TYR A 35 -0.79 9.62 -15.69
N LYS A 36 -0.77 8.30 -15.89
CA LYS A 36 -1.95 7.45 -15.72
C LYS A 36 -2.41 7.32 -14.27
N VAL A 37 -1.48 7.31 -13.32
CA VAL A 37 -1.83 7.39 -11.89
C VAL A 37 -2.49 8.71 -11.53
N LEU A 38 -1.99 9.84 -12.05
CA LEU A 38 -2.58 11.15 -11.80
C LEU A 38 -3.98 11.28 -12.41
N GLU A 39 -4.21 10.72 -13.60
CA GLU A 39 -5.56 10.59 -14.17
C GLU A 39 -6.48 9.75 -13.27
N ALA A 40 -6.00 8.59 -12.80
CA ALA A 40 -6.77 7.73 -11.90
C ALA A 40 -7.17 8.47 -10.61
N MET A 41 -6.28 9.29 -10.04
CA MET A 41 -6.59 10.10 -8.85
C MET A 41 -7.60 11.21 -9.10
N LYS A 42 -7.64 11.79 -10.31
CA LYS A 42 -8.62 12.83 -10.66
C LYS A 42 -10.03 12.27 -10.83
N ILE A 43 -10.14 11.06 -11.38
CA ILE A 43 -11.43 10.39 -11.62
C ILE A 43 -11.92 9.68 -10.36
N MET A 44 -10.99 9.13 -9.58
CA MET A 44 -11.25 8.42 -8.34
C MET A 44 -10.66 9.23 -7.19
N SER A 45 -11.20 10.45 -7.02
CA SER A 45 -10.84 11.31 -5.90
C SER A 45 -11.02 10.53 -4.60
N GLN A 46 -9.92 10.34 -3.87
CA GLN A 46 -9.87 9.65 -2.58
C GLN A 46 -10.12 8.13 -2.59
N SER A 47 -10.10 7.46 -3.75
CA SER A 47 -10.10 5.99 -3.72
C SER A 47 -8.74 5.46 -3.31
N LEU A 48 -8.71 4.75 -2.20
CA LEU A 48 -7.55 4.03 -1.68
C LEU A 48 -6.86 3.11 -2.70
N LYS A 49 -7.62 2.57 -3.65
CA LYS A 49 -7.08 1.72 -4.72
C LYS A 49 -6.29 2.53 -5.76
N ALA A 50 -6.64 3.80 -5.97
CA ALA A 50 -5.86 4.74 -6.77
C ALA A 50 -4.59 5.17 -6.02
N LEU A 51 -4.66 5.32 -4.70
CA LEU A 51 -3.47 5.56 -3.86
C LEU A 51 -2.47 4.42 -3.96
N LYS A 52 -2.89 3.15 -3.83
CA LYS A 52 -1.98 2.00 -4.03
C LYS A 52 -1.19 2.08 -5.35
N LEU A 53 -1.86 2.46 -6.45
CA LEU A 53 -1.20 2.66 -7.74
C LEU A 53 -0.17 3.79 -7.73
N VAL A 54 -0.37 4.86 -6.95
CA VAL A 54 0.65 5.87 -6.68
C VAL A 54 1.85 5.23 -5.98
N GLY A 55 1.62 4.41 -4.96
CA GLY A 55 2.68 3.67 -4.28
C GLY A 55 3.52 2.84 -5.27
N ASP A 56 2.86 2.03 -6.10
CA ASP A 56 3.50 1.15 -7.07
C ASP A 56 4.37 1.93 -8.08
N VAL A 57 3.89 3.08 -8.58
CA VAL A 57 4.65 3.89 -9.54
C VAL A 57 5.81 4.61 -8.88
N HIS A 58 5.59 5.18 -7.70
CA HIS A 58 6.59 5.99 -7.04
C HIS A 58 7.67 5.16 -6.34
N ALA A 59 7.42 3.88 -6.03
CA ALA A 59 8.43 2.93 -5.55
C ALA A 59 9.53 2.65 -6.59
N SER A 60 9.28 2.91 -7.88
CA SER A 60 10.20 2.60 -8.98
C SER A 60 11.42 3.52 -9.11
N ASN A 61 11.42 4.73 -8.49
CA ASN A 61 12.59 5.62 -8.48
C ASN A 61 12.62 6.55 -7.25
N SER A 62 13.81 7.02 -6.87
CA SER A 62 14.03 7.81 -5.64
C SER A 62 13.23 9.13 -5.60
N SER A 63 13.17 9.87 -6.70
CA SER A 63 12.43 11.14 -6.80
C SER A 63 10.90 10.95 -6.70
N GLY A 64 10.41 9.80 -7.15
CA GLY A 64 9.03 9.36 -7.03
C GLY A 64 8.68 9.12 -5.57
N ARG A 65 9.52 8.38 -4.84
CA ARG A 65 9.26 8.03 -3.43
C ARG A 65 8.98 9.24 -2.54
N ASP A 66 9.75 10.33 -2.67
CA ASP A 66 9.52 11.55 -1.89
C ASP A 66 8.17 12.23 -2.21
N LYS A 67 7.74 12.20 -3.47
CA LYS A 67 6.43 12.75 -3.87
C LYS A 67 5.28 11.91 -3.33
N ALA A 68 5.39 10.59 -3.41
CA ALA A 68 4.37 9.70 -2.85
C ALA A 68 4.24 9.90 -1.34
N ARG A 69 5.37 10.00 -0.63
CA ARG A 69 5.37 10.25 0.82
C ARG A 69 4.60 11.52 1.19
N LYS A 70 4.86 12.63 0.51
CA LYS A 70 4.14 13.90 0.74
C LYS A 70 2.63 13.75 0.51
N ILE A 71 2.23 13.03 -0.55
CA ILE A 71 0.81 12.78 -0.84
C ILE A 71 0.16 12.01 0.32
N TYR A 72 0.79 10.93 0.78
CA TYR A 72 0.24 10.13 1.88
C TYR A 72 0.27 10.85 3.23
N GLU A 73 1.33 11.60 3.54
CA GLU A 73 1.44 12.41 4.76
C GLU A 73 0.40 13.55 4.78
N SER A 74 0.06 14.10 3.62
CA SER A 74 -0.97 15.13 3.48
C SER A 74 -2.40 14.58 3.51
N SER A 75 -2.56 13.25 3.44
CA SER A 75 -3.88 12.62 3.46
C SER A 75 -4.46 12.68 4.89
N PRO A 76 -5.68 13.21 5.10
CA PRO A 76 -6.19 13.52 6.44
C PRO A 76 -6.34 12.27 7.32
N ARG A 77 -5.85 12.37 8.57
CA ARG A 77 -5.80 11.33 9.62
C ARG A 77 -7.17 10.82 10.13
N LEU A 78 -8.27 11.29 9.54
CA LEU A 78 -9.62 11.16 10.10
C LEU A 78 -10.59 10.35 9.23
N GLU A 79 -10.17 9.91 8.05
CA GLU A 79 -11.05 9.12 7.17
C GLU A 79 -10.93 7.60 7.42
N PRO A 80 -12.06 6.86 7.44
CA PRO A 80 -12.06 5.41 7.35
C PRO A 80 -11.41 4.97 6.02
N GLY A 81 -10.13 4.60 6.09
CA GLY A 81 -9.25 4.36 4.92
C GLY A 81 -7.81 4.81 5.16
N TYR A 82 -7.56 5.60 6.21
CA TYR A 82 -6.20 6.01 6.59
C TYR A 82 -5.29 4.82 6.93
N LEU A 83 -5.84 3.71 7.45
CA LEU A 83 -5.05 2.51 7.78
C LEU A 83 -4.29 1.98 6.55
N ASP A 84 -4.98 1.90 5.43
CA ASP A 84 -4.38 1.40 4.19
C ASP A 84 -3.38 2.39 3.58
N ALA A 85 -3.59 3.70 3.77
CA ALA A 85 -2.56 4.70 3.43
C ALA A 85 -1.32 4.56 4.32
N ALA A 86 -1.50 4.27 5.61
CA ALA A 86 -0.40 3.99 6.53
C ALA A 86 0.34 2.68 6.16
N LEU A 87 -0.36 1.67 5.66
CA LEU A 87 0.25 0.44 5.14
C LEU A 87 1.18 0.71 3.95
N VAL A 88 0.73 1.51 2.98
CA VAL A 88 1.55 1.85 1.80
C VAL A 88 2.73 2.76 2.16
N LEU A 89 2.54 3.70 3.08
CA LEU A 89 3.65 4.48 3.64
C LEU A 89 4.69 3.60 4.33
N ALA A 90 4.25 2.62 5.12
CA ALA A 90 5.16 1.70 5.80
C ALA A 90 5.98 0.86 4.79
N GLU A 91 5.36 0.37 3.72
CA GLU A 91 6.08 -0.31 2.63
C GLU A 91 7.14 0.60 1.99
N LEU A 92 6.80 1.87 1.75
CA LEU A 92 7.73 2.85 1.21
C LEU A 92 8.92 3.08 2.13
N HIS A 93 8.68 3.20 3.45
CA HIS A 93 9.74 3.30 4.45
C HIS A 93 10.66 2.08 4.45
N VAL A 94 10.13 0.87 4.29
CA VAL A 94 10.94 -0.36 4.17
C VAL A 94 11.82 -0.36 2.93
N VAL A 95 11.27 0.01 1.76
CA VAL A 95 12.04 0.09 0.50
C VAL A 95 13.17 1.13 0.61
N GLU A 96 13.01 2.14 1.47
CA GLU A 96 14.01 3.17 1.74
C GLU A 96 14.96 2.83 2.90
N GLY A 97 14.86 1.62 3.47
CA GLY A 97 15.69 1.18 4.61
C GLY A 97 15.34 1.88 5.94
N ARG A 98 14.27 2.66 5.97
CA ARG A 98 13.77 3.36 7.17
C ARG A 98 12.80 2.49 7.96
N THR A 99 13.26 1.32 8.40
CA THR A 99 12.43 0.33 9.07
C THR A 99 11.78 0.86 10.36
N LYS A 100 12.51 1.66 11.14
CA LYS A 100 12.00 2.22 12.41
C LYS A 100 10.78 3.10 12.21
N ASP A 101 10.77 3.90 11.14
CA ASP A 101 9.63 4.76 10.80
C ASP A 101 8.43 3.92 10.36
N ALA A 102 8.67 2.85 9.58
CA ALA A 102 7.63 1.92 9.15
C ALA A 102 6.94 1.26 10.36
N VAL A 103 7.72 0.78 11.32
CA VAL A 103 7.22 0.14 12.55
C VAL A 103 6.44 1.14 13.39
N CYS A 104 7.03 2.31 13.69
CA CYS A 104 6.38 3.35 14.49
C CYS A 104 5.05 3.81 13.86
N LEU A 105 4.99 3.91 12.53
CA LEU A 105 3.77 4.25 11.82
C LEU A 105 2.68 3.19 12.01
N LEU A 106 3.01 1.91 11.85
CA LEU A 106 2.05 0.79 11.95
C LEU A 106 1.59 0.54 13.39
N GLU A 107 2.48 0.71 14.38
CA GLU A 107 2.15 0.54 15.80
C GLU A 107 1.05 1.50 16.28
N ARG A 108 0.95 2.69 15.68
CA ARG A 108 -0.11 3.66 16.01
C ARG A 108 -1.52 3.16 15.67
N TYR A 109 -1.62 2.17 14.78
CA TYR A 109 -2.88 1.61 14.31
C TYR A 109 -3.16 0.20 14.87
N ILE A 110 -2.26 -0.37 15.67
CA ILE A 110 -2.26 -1.80 16.05
C ILE A 110 -3.40 -2.21 16.99
N LYS A 111 -4.40 -1.35 17.24
CA LYS A 111 -5.57 -1.68 18.09
C LYS A 111 -6.33 -2.88 17.51
N ASP A 112 -5.95 -4.07 17.96
CA ASP A 112 -6.59 -5.38 17.74
C ASP A 112 -6.88 -5.78 16.29
N CYS A 113 -6.02 -5.40 15.33
CA CYS A 113 -6.13 -5.85 13.94
C CYS A 113 -5.07 -6.92 13.62
N ASP A 114 -5.51 -8.15 13.35
CA ASP A 114 -4.65 -9.28 12.96
C ASP A 114 -3.86 -9.01 11.66
N SER A 115 -4.48 -8.28 10.73
CA SER A 115 -3.88 -7.82 9.48
C SER A 115 -2.64 -6.93 9.70
N LEU A 116 -2.62 -6.11 10.75
CA LEU A 116 -1.49 -5.24 11.08
C LEU A 116 -0.34 -6.00 11.72
N HIS A 117 -0.63 -6.97 12.57
CA HIS A 117 0.41 -7.88 13.09
C HIS A 117 1.10 -8.64 11.95
N THR A 118 0.32 -9.10 10.97
CA THR A 118 0.88 -9.74 9.77
C THR A 118 1.78 -8.78 8.98
N LYS A 119 1.37 -7.50 8.85
CA LYS A 119 2.18 -6.51 8.14
C LYS A 119 3.49 -6.17 8.87
N LEU A 120 3.42 -5.94 10.18
CA LEU A 120 4.61 -5.72 11.01
C LEU A 120 5.58 -6.90 10.88
N ALA A 121 5.07 -8.12 10.92
CA ALA A 121 5.90 -9.31 10.75
C ALA A 121 6.62 -9.34 9.39
N GLN A 122 5.94 -8.96 8.30
CA GLN A 122 6.57 -8.81 6.98
C GLN A 122 7.65 -7.73 6.96
N VAL A 123 7.39 -6.57 7.57
CA VAL A 123 8.36 -5.47 7.71
C VAL A 123 9.61 -5.95 8.43
N PHE A 124 9.46 -6.59 9.59
CA PHE A 124 10.56 -7.16 10.36
C PHE A 124 11.34 -8.22 9.56
N ALA A 125 10.64 -9.12 8.85
CA ALA A 125 11.25 -10.17 8.04
C ALA A 125 12.11 -9.64 6.88
N VAL A 126 11.61 -8.64 6.12
CA VAL A 126 12.36 -8.01 5.02
C VAL A 126 13.63 -7.31 5.53
N THR A 127 13.63 -6.91 6.80
CA THR A 127 14.73 -6.18 7.44
C THR A 127 15.62 -7.09 8.31
N ASN A 128 15.48 -8.40 8.14
CA ASN A 128 16.25 -9.45 8.81
C ASN A 128 16.09 -9.50 10.35
N MET A 129 15.04 -8.88 10.90
CA MET A 129 14.66 -8.95 12.31
C MET A 129 13.70 -10.13 12.55
N LEU A 130 14.24 -11.35 12.44
CA LEU A 130 13.42 -12.57 12.38
C LEU A 130 12.72 -12.89 13.71
N SER A 131 13.31 -12.53 14.85
CA SER A 131 12.74 -12.70 16.20
C SER A 131 11.44 -11.92 16.37
N GLU A 132 11.47 -10.64 16.00
CA GLU A 132 10.34 -9.72 16.06
C GLU A 132 9.28 -10.13 15.05
N ALA A 133 9.69 -10.52 13.84
CA ALA A 133 8.77 -11.04 12.84
C ALA A 133 7.96 -12.23 13.36
N LEU A 134 8.63 -13.19 14.01
CA LEU A 134 8.00 -14.40 14.53
C LEU A 134 7.03 -14.08 15.68
N SER A 135 7.39 -13.15 16.58
CA SER A 135 6.50 -12.67 17.64
C SER A 135 5.20 -12.05 17.06
N HIS A 136 5.32 -11.21 16.03
CA HIS A 136 4.16 -10.59 15.38
C HIS A 136 3.30 -11.60 14.60
N TYR A 137 3.89 -12.58 13.92
CA TYR A 137 3.12 -13.67 13.29
C TYR A 137 2.33 -14.49 14.32
N GLN A 138 2.94 -14.80 15.47
CA GLN A 138 2.24 -15.51 16.55
C GLN A 138 1.10 -14.68 17.14
N ALA A 139 1.28 -13.38 17.30
CA ALA A 139 0.21 -12.48 17.75
C ALA A 139 -0.97 -12.46 16.77
N ALA A 140 -0.70 -12.35 15.46
CA ALA A 140 -1.73 -12.43 14.41
C ALA A 140 -2.52 -13.74 14.51
N LEU A 141 -1.82 -14.88 14.60
CA LEU A 141 -2.45 -16.20 14.71
C LEU A 141 -3.35 -16.34 15.95
N ARG A 142 -2.92 -15.80 17.10
CA ARG A 142 -3.73 -15.82 18.33
C ARG A 142 -5.03 -15.02 18.17
N ILE A 143 -4.98 -13.85 17.53
CA ILE A 143 -6.15 -13.00 17.30
C ILE A 143 -7.10 -13.65 16.29
N THR A 144 -6.59 -14.18 15.18
CA THR A 144 -7.41 -14.87 14.17
C THR A 144 -8.05 -16.12 14.76
N HIS A 145 -7.32 -16.91 15.54
CA HIS A 145 -7.86 -18.09 16.23
C HIS A 145 -8.97 -17.72 17.22
N LYS A 146 -8.76 -16.69 18.05
CA LYS A 146 -9.79 -16.17 18.97
C LYS A 146 -11.05 -15.71 18.23
N THR A 147 -10.88 -15.00 17.12
CA THR A 147 -12.00 -14.50 16.29
C THR A 147 -12.78 -15.64 15.62
N MET A 148 -12.09 -16.68 15.15
CA MET A 148 -12.72 -17.88 14.57
C MET A 148 -13.57 -18.65 15.59
N LEU A 149 -13.13 -18.72 16.86
CA LEU A 149 -13.87 -19.39 17.93
C LEU A 149 -15.14 -18.62 18.34
N LEU A 150 -15.10 -17.29 18.34
CA LEU A 150 -16.24 -16.44 18.68
C LEU A 150 -17.35 -16.43 17.62
N LYS A 151 -17.04 -16.79 16.36
CA LYS A 151 -18.02 -16.87 15.27
C LYS A 151 -18.75 -18.23 15.17
N LYS A 152 -18.44 -19.18 16.05
CA LYS A 152 -19.03 -20.53 16.08
C LYS A 152 -20.18 -20.68 17.11
N VAL A 153 -20.72 -19.58 17.62
CA VAL A 153 -21.88 -19.53 18.53
C VAL A 153 -22.99 -18.73 17.87
#